data_AF-A0A532EH82-F1
#
_entry.id   AF-A0A532EH82-F1
#
_cell.length_a   1.000
_cell.length_b   1.000
_cell.length_c   1.000
_cell.angle_alpha   90.00
_cell.angle_beta   90.00
_cell.angle_gamma   90.00
#
_symmetry.space_group_name_H-M   'P 1'
#
loop_
_entity.id
_entity.type
_entity.pdbx_description
1 polymer ?
#
loop_
_entity_poly.entity_id
_entity_poly.type
_entity_poly.pdbx_seq_one_letter_code
_entity_poly.pdbx_strand_id
1 'polypeptide(L)'
;MDKGDFVEDGLRARIPKTILGHNIWQLRGWWNWSRSRLAQEAHVPTSLIRQIEYGNGDPRLSQLRALANVLKVKEGDLLKPGAPLVSVSDLSSKRIRRKFRQGSPNDCWIWFGAKREIYGIYQMDGDRCYPHRLVYAMEKPLMMNWDLDHTCVNPLCVNPAHLEVVTRGTNLHWRDRRSSLKTKKTEAN
;
A
#
# COMPACT_ATOMS: atom_id res chain seq x y z
N MET A 1 26.80 6.29 6.95
CA MET A 1 26.17 5.22 6.14
C MET A 1 25.65 4.19 7.13
N ASP A 2 24.39 4.32 7.51
CA ASP A 2 23.83 3.53 8.61
C ASP A 2 22.96 2.40 8.04
N LYS A 3 23.51 1.19 8.09
CA LYS A 3 22.89 -0.08 7.66
C LYS A 3 22.66 -1.04 8.85
N GLY A 4 22.56 -0.53 10.08
CA GLY A 4 21.94 -1.24 11.21
C GLY A 4 20.55 -0.64 11.39
N ASP A 5 19.45 -1.37 11.25
CA ASP A 5 18.71 -1.85 12.42
C ASP A 5 17.56 -2.81 12.02
N PHE A 6 17.49 -3.23 10.75
CA PHE A 6 16.43 -4.16 10.31
C PHE A 6 16.61 -5.60 10.80
N VAL A 7 17.69 -5.88 11.54
CA VAL A 7 18.04 -7.22 12.05
C VAL A 7 17.72 -7.41 13.55
N GLU A 8 17.33 -6.37 14.29
CA GLU A 8 17.08 -6.51 15.74
C GLU A 8 15.70 -7.09 16.11
N ASP A 9 14.67 -6.96 15.27
CA ASP A 9 13.32 -7.47 15.62
C ASP A 9 13.05 -8.82 14.93
N GLY A 10 13.82 -9.83 15.32
CA GLY A 10 13.55 -11.24 14.98
C GLY A 10 12.09 -11.60 15.28
N LEU A 11 11.42 -12.27 14.31
CA LEU A 11 10.17 -13.01 14.46
C LEU A 11 9.27 -12.62 15.67
N ARG A 12 8.71 -11.39 15.70
CA ARG A 12 7.50 -10.94 16.44
C ARG A 12 7.46 -9.40 16.62
N ALA A 13 7.66 -8.62 15.55
CA ALA A 13 7.20 -7.23 15.61
C ALA A 13 5.67 -7.26 15.81
N ARG A 14 5.21 -6.97 17.04
CA ARG A 14 3.77 -6.88 17.35
C ARG A 14 3.20 -5.79 16.46
N ILE A 15 2.31 -6.18 15.53
CA ILE A 15 1.60 -5.24 14.68
C ILE A 15 0.90 -4.23 15.59
N PRO A 16 1.12 -2.91 15.40
CA PRO A 16 0.46 -1.89 16.19
C PRO A 16 -1.06 -2.04 16.17
N LYS A 17 -1.70 -1.97 17.34
CA LYS A 17 -3.16 -2.14 17.47
C LYS A 17 -3.95 -0.85 17.18
N THR A 18 -3.28 0.31 17.24
CA THR A 18 -3.90 1.60 16.94
C THR A 18 -3.71 1.97 15.47
N ILE A 19 -4.70 2.67 14.92
CA ILE A 19 -4.67 3.19 13.55
C ILE A 19 -3.42 4.01 13.30
N LEU A 20 -3.14 4.96 14.20
CA LEU A 20 -1.99 5.85 14.09
C LEU A 20 -0.66 5.08 14.16
N GLY A 21 -0.54 4.15 15.11
CA GLY A 21 0.64 3.29 15.25
C GLY A 21 0.89 2.45 14.00
N HIS A 22 -0.18 1.88 13.45
CA HIS A 22 -0.11 1.05 12.26
C HIS A 22 0.29 1.86 11.02
N ASN A 23 -0.30 3.04 10.86
CA ASN A 23 0.00 3.93 9.73
C ASN A 23 1.46 4.41 9.76
N ILE A 24 1.96 4.81 10.93
CA ILE A 24 3.36 5.24 11.09
C ILE A 24 4.33 4.07 10.86
N TRP A 25 4.05 2.88 11.42
CA TRP A 25 4.88 1.70 11.23
C TRP A 25 5.00 1.31 9.74
N GLN A 26 3.89 1.35 9.00
CA GLN A 26 3.90 1.05 7.56
C GLN A 26 4.66 2.08 6.73
N LEU A 27 4.39 3.37 6.95
CA LEU A 27 5.07 4.45 6.21
C LEU A 27 6.58 4.43 6.46
N ARG A 28 6.98 4.17 7.70
CA ARG A 28 8.37 4.02 8.10
C ARG A 28 9.03 2.79 7.46
N GLY A 29 8.31 1.67 7.40
CA GLY A 29 8.76 0.45 6.72
C GLY A 29 9.00 0.66 5.22
N TRP A 30 8.10 1.39 4.54
CA TRP A 30 8.23 1.67 3.10
C TRP A 30 9.46 2.49 2.75
N TRP A 31 9.84 3.43 3.60
CA TRP A 31 11.05 4.23 3.42
C TRP A 31 12.31 3.62 3.99
N ASN A 32 12.21 2.40 4.55
CA ASN A 32 13.31 1.73 5.20
C ASN A 32 13.92 2.60 6.33
N TRP A 33 13.07 3.26 7.11
CA TRP A 33 13.49 4.15 8.18
C TRP A 33 13.48 3.45 9.54
N SER A 34 14.49 3.70 10.36
CA SER A 34 14.45 3.32 11.77
C SER A 34 13.52 4.27 12.54
N ARG A 35 13.07 3.85 13.74
CA ARG A 35 12.27 4.71 14.63
C ARG A 35 13.04 5.99 14.98
N SER A 36 14.35 5.83 15.25
CA SER A 36 15.27 6.93 15.55
C SER A 36 15.38 7.91 14.39
N ARG A 37 15.46 7.41 13.15
CA ARG A 37 15.50 8.27 11.96
C ARG A 37 14.23 9.09 11.80
N LEU A 38 13.05 8.45 11.88
CA LEU A 38 11.77 9.18 11.80
C LEU A 38 11.67 10.24 12.91
N ALA A 39 12.07 9.86 14.12
CA ALA A 39 12.06 10.75 15.29
C ALA A 39 12.97 11.97 15.09
N GLN A 40 14.19 11.75 14.59
CA GLN A 40 15.15 12.82 14.30
C GLN A 40 14.60 13.78 13.24
N GLU A 41 14.13 13.27 12.10
CA GLU A 41 13.59 14.10 11.01
C GLU A 41 12.36 14.90 11.47
N ALA A 42 11.47 14.28 12.25
CA ALA A 42 10.28 14.95 12.78
C ALA A 42 10.55 15.79 14.04
N HIS A 43 11.80 15.84 14.52
CA HIS A 43 12.18 16.54 15.76
C HIS A 43 11.31 16.14 16.95
N VAL A 44 11.00 14.83 17.06
CA VAL A 44 10.24 14.25 18.18
C VAL A 44 11.06 13.20 18.92
N PRO A 45 10.74 12.88 20.20
CA PRO A 45 11.42 11.81 20.91
C PRO A 45 11.20 10.45 20.23
N THR A 46 12.26 9.62 20.15
CA THR A 46 12.12 8.24 19.63
C THR A 46 11.19 7.39 20.50
N SER A 47 11.10 7.70 21.79
CA SER A 47 10.12 7.10 22.73
C SER A 47 8.67 7.35 22.32
N LEU A 48 8.37 8.49 21.69
CA LEU A 48 7.04 8.81 21.19
C LEU A 48 6.67 7.87 20.03
N ILE A 49 7.55 7.71 19.03
CA ILE A 49 7.33 6.77 17.91
C ILE A 49 7.10 5.36 18.44
N ARG A 50 7.93 4.95 19.40
CA ARG A 50 7.82 3.65 20.07
C ARG A 50 6.46 3.50 20.76
N GLN A 51 6.01 4.46 21.56
CA GLN A 51 4.72 4.43 22.25
C GLN A 51 3.55 4.39 21.27
N ILE A 52 3.62 5.18 20.19
CA ILE A 52 2.61 5.20 19.13
C ILE A 52 2.49 3.82 18.48
N GLU A 53 3.60 3.20 18.09
CA GLU A 53 3.61 1.84 17.50
C GLU A 53 3.16 0.75 18.49
N TYR A 54 3.41 0.90 19.80
CA TYR A 54 2.86 -0.03 20.80
C TYR A 54 1.39 0.22 21.14
N GLY A 55 0.79 1.28 20.60
CA GLY A 55 -0.62 1.60 20.78
C GLY A 55 -0.95 2.40 22.05
N ASN A 56 0.07 2.92 22.75
CA ASN A 56 -0.08 3.72 23.97
C ASN A 56 0.37 5.17 23.79
N GLY A 57 0.73 5.57 22.57
CA GLY A 57 1.23 6.92 22.27
C GLY A 57 0.11 7.86 21.89
N ASP A 58 0.02 8.97 22.59
CA ASP A 58 -0.88 10.09 22.29
C ASP A 58 -0.04 11.33 21.93
N PRO A 59 0.31 11.51 20.65
CA PRO A 59 1.11 12.65 20.24
C PRO A 59 0.28 13.93 20.28
N ARG A 60 0.91 15.01 20.74
CA ARG A 60 0.34 16.35 20.61
C ARG A 60 0.10 16.68 19.14
N LEU A 61 -0.84 17.58 18.88
CA LEU A 61 -1.16 18.04 17.53
C LEU A 61 0.08 18.53 16.75
N SER A 62 1.01 19.23 17.42
CA SER A 62 2.27 19.67 16.84
C SER A 62 3.20 18.51 16.44
N GLN A 63 3.26 17.45 17.24
CA GLN A 63 4.05 16.26 16.97
C GLN A 63 3.43 15.45 15.82
N LEU A 64 2.11 15.32 15.79
CA LEU A 64 1.40 14.67 14.70
C LEU A 64 1.62 15.40 13.36
N ARG A 65 1.58 16.74 13.36
CA ARG A 65 1.89 17.58 12.19
C ARG A 65 3.32 17.40 11.70
N ALA A 66 4.29 17.40 12.62
CA ALA A 66 5.68 17.20 12.27
C ALA A 66 5.90 15.83 11.62
N LEU A 67 5.29 14.78 12.19
CA LEU A 67 5.32 13.43 11.62
C LEU A 67 4.67 13.39 10.24
N ALA A 68 3.49 13.97 10.06
CA ALA A 68 2.80 14.01 8.78
C ALA A 68 3.61 14.72 7.69
N ASN A 69 4.23 15.85 8.03
CA ASN A 69 5.04 16.64 7.10
C ASN A 69 6.26 15.85 6.61
N VAL A 70 7.00 15.25 7.54
CA VAL A 70 8.15 14.38 7.22
C VAL A 70 7.69 13.17 6.42
N LEU A 71 6.55 12.58 6.81
CA LEU A 71 5.93 11.44 6.13
C LEU A 71 5.25 11.82 4.80
N LYS A 72 5.29 13.10 4.38
CA LYS A 72 4.69 13.62 3.15
C LYS A 72 3.23 13.21 2.97
N VAL A 73 2.48 13.12 4.07
CA VAL A 73 1.06 12.82 4.13
C VAL A 73 0.30 13.95 4.81
N LYS A 74 -1.00 14.03 4.61
CA LYS A 74 -1.83 14.96 5.38
C LYS A 74 -1.97 14.45 6.81
N GLU A 75 -1.97 15.37 7.76
CA GLU A 75 -2.14 15.06 9.19
C GLU A 75 -3.37 14.17 9.46
N GLY A 76 -4.51 14.52 8.87
CA GLY A 76 -5.75 13.75 9.02
C GLY A 76 -5.71 12.36 8.40
N ASP A 77 -4.77 12.06 7.51
CA ASP A 77 -4.62 10.72 6.91
C ASP A 77 -3.91 9.75 7.85
N LEU A 78 -3.11 10.26 8.81
CA LEU A 78 -2.47 9.42 9.84
C LEU A 78 -3.47 8.87 10.87
N LEU A 79 -4.56 9.58 11.11
CA LEU A 79 -5.57 9.24 12.13
C LEU A 79 -6.75 8.44 11.58
N LYS A 80 -6.91 8.40 10.25
CA LYS A 80 -7.96 7.60 9.64
C LYS A 80 -7.52 6.15 9.61
N PRO A 81 -8.38 5.19 10.01
CA PRO A 81 -8.12 3.80 9.71
C PRO A 81 -7.81 3.78 8.24
N GLY A 82 -6.65 3.24 7.85
CA GLY A 82 -6.41 2.91 6.47
C GLY A 82 -7.57 1.99 6.11
N ALA A 83 -8.60 2.55 5.48
CA ALA A 83 -9.79 1.80 5.20
C ALA A 83 -9.27 0.63 4.37
N PRO A 84 -9.41 -0.63 4.82
CA PRO A 84 -9.38 -1.67 3.83
C PRO A 84 -10.43 -1.23 2.80
N LEU A 85 -10.16 -1.38 1.50
CA LEU A 85 -11.12 -1.05 0.44
C LEU A 85 -12.45 -1.82 0.60
N VAL A 86 -12.58 -2.64 1.65
CA VAL A 86 -13.57 -3.66 1.95
C VAL A 86 -13.63 -3.89 3.47
N SER A 87 -14.80 -4.05 4.06
CA SER A 87 -14.92 -4.59 5.42
C SER A 87 -14.22 -5.96 5.55
N VAL A 88 -13.44 -6.18 6.61
CA VAL A 88 -12.67 -7.42 6.83
C VAL A 88 -13.56 -8.68 6.87
N SER A 89 -14.87 -8.50 7.13
CA SER A 89 -15.89 -9.56 7.02
C SER A 89 -16.01 -10.15 5.61
N ASP A 90 -15.75 -9.37 4.57
CA ASP A 90 -15.97 -9.74 3.17
C ASP A 90 -14.69 -10.17 2.45
N LEU A 91 -13.52 -9.80 2.98
CA LEU A 91 -12.19 -10.26 2.54
C LEU A 91 -11.93 -11.75 2.81
N SER A 92 -12.80 -12.41 3.59
CA SER A 92 -12.83 -13.88 3.80
C SER A 92 -13.40 -14.66 2.60
N SER A 93 -13.98 -13.97 1.62
CA SER A 93 -14.79 -14.61 0.58
C SER A 93 -13.98 -15.57 -0.30
N LYS A 94 -14.18 -16.87 -0.08
CA LYS A 94 -13.87 -17.96 -1.05
C LYS A 94 -14.25 -17.60 -2.51
N ARG A 95 -15.19 -16.66 -2.69
CA ARG A 95 -15.64 -16.11 -3.98
C ARG A 95 -14.53 -15.43 -4.80
N ILE A 96 -13.70 -14.57 -4.19
CA ILE A 96 -12.64 -13.84 -4.90
C ILE A 96 -11.53 -14.80 -5.32
N ARG A 97 -11.10 -15.69 -4.41
CA ARG A 97 -10.06 -16.71 -4.67
C ARG A 97 -10.45 -17.71 -5.79
N ARG A 98 -11.74 -17.85 -6.11
CA ARG A 98 -12.23 -18.67 -7.24
C ARG A 98 -12.11 -18.00 -8.61
N LYS A 99 -11.77 -16.70 -8.66
CA LYS A 99 -11.73 -15.90 -9.89
C LYS A 99 -10.32 -15.69 -10.45
N PHE A 100 -9.30 -16.28 -9.82
CA PHE A 100 -7.93 -16.34 -10.32
C PHE A 100 -7.28 -17.66 -9.87
N ARG A 101 -6.21 -18.09 -10.54
CA ARG A 101 -5.37 -19.20 -10.06
C ARG A 101 -4.10 -18.61 -9.45
N GLN A 102 -3.88 -18.92 -8.18
CA GLN A 102 -2.66 -18.56 -7.48
C GLN A 102 -1.53 -19.50 -7.95
N GLY A 103 -0.43 -18.90 -8.39
CA GLY A 103 0.77 -19.60 -8.87
C GLY A 103 2.02 -19.12 -8.13
N SER A 104 3.18 -19.24 -8.76
CA SER A 104 4.44 -18.71 -8.23
C SER A 104 4.37 -17.19 -8.04
N PRO A 105 5.15 -16.59 -7.10
CA PRO A 105 5.30 -15.14 -7.00
C PRO A 105 5.83 -14.49 -8.29
N ASN A 106 6.51 -15.24 -9.16
CA ASN A 106 7.02 -14.77 -10.45
C ASN A 106 6.00 -14.87 -11.60
N ASP A 107 4.88 -15.54 -11.37
CA ASP A 107 3.85 -15.75 -12.39
C ASP A 107 2.72 -14.72 -12.28
N CYS A 108 2.13 -14.34 -13.41
CA CYS A 108 0.93 -13.53 -13.38
C CYS A 108 -0.27 -14.37 -12.91
N TRP A 109 -0.93 -13.95 -11.82
CA TRP A 109 -2.20 -14.53 -11.40
C TRP A 109 -3.32 -13.83 -12.17
N ILE A 110 -3.86 -14.49 -13.19
CA ILE A 110 -4.80 -13.84 -14.11
C ILE A 110 -6.22 -13.83 -13.54
N TRP A 111 -6.86 -12.67 -13.58
CA TRP A 111 -8.28 -12.51 -13.29
C TRP A 111 -9.15 -13.07 -14.42
N PHE A 112 -9.97 -14.07 -14.10
CA PHE A 112 -10.95 -14.69 -15.01
C PHE A 112 -12.38 -14.20 -14.76
N GLY A 113 -12.58 -13.22 -13.86
CA GLY A 113 -13.90 -12.63 -13.59
C GLY A 113 -14.32 -11.61 -14.65
N ALA A 114 -15.31 -10.78 -14.30
CA ALA A 114 -15.78 -9.71 -15.16
C ALA A 114 -14.66 -8.71 -15.49
N LYS A 115 -14.71 -8.15 -16.70
CA LYS A 115 -13.73 -7.21 -17.24
C LYS A 115 -14.44 -6.00 -17.83
N ARG A 116 -13.79 -4.84 -17.75
CA ARG A 116 -14.18 -3.62 -18.47
C ARG A 116 -12.96 -3.13 -19.22
N GLU A 117 -13.07 -3.03 -20.53
CA GLU A 117 -11.94 -2.77 -21.42
C GLU A 117 -10.80 -3.77 -21.14
N ILE A 118 -9.67 -3.29 -20.64
CA ILE A 118 -8.48 -4.10 -20.32
C ILE A 118 -8.40 -4.47 -18.83
N TYR A 119 -9.24 -3.88 -17.97
CA TYR A 119 -9.17 -4.05 -16.52
C TYR A 119 -10.18 -5.06 -15.99
N GLY A 120 -9.75 -5.88 -15.03
CA GLY A 120 -10.67 -6.68 -14.22
C GLY A 120 -11.57 -5.79 -13.36
N ILE A 121 -12.82 -6.18 -13.18
CA ILE A 121 -13.76 -5.54 -12.26
C ILE A 121 -14.42 -6.57 -11.34
N TYR A 122 -14.80 -6.12 -10.15
CA TYR A 122 -15.56 -6.90 -9.17
C TYR A 122 -16.60 -6.00 -8.51
N GLN A 123 -17.76 -6.57 -8.18
CA GLN A 123 -18.81 -5.85 -7.46
C GLN A 123 -18.92 -6.41 -6.05
N MET A 124 -18.98 -5.51 -5.08
CA MET A 124 -18.97 -5.83 -3.66
C MET A 124 -19.75 -4.75 -2.91
N ASP A 125 -20.76 -5.16 -2.14
CA ASP A 125 -21.66 -4.26 -1.40
C ASP A 125 -22.28 -3.15 -2.26
N GLY A 126 -22.56 -3.45 -3.52
CA GLY A 126 -23.09 -2.49 -4.50
C GLY A 126 -22.01 -1.67 -5.22
N ASP A 127 -20.83 -1.53 -4.63
CA ASP A 127 -19.71 -0.77 -5.19
C ASP A 127 -18.85 -1.57 -6.16
N ARG A 128 -18.25 -0.85 -7.11
CA ARG A 128 -17.32 -1.41 -8.09
C ARG A 128 -15.88 -1.27 -7.59
N CYS A 129 -15.15 -2.38 -7.59
CA CYS A 129 -13.75 -2.43 -7.14
C CYS A 129 -12.84 -3.07 -8.21
N TYR A 130 -11.54 -2.79 -8.09
CA TYR A 130 -10.51 -3.43 -8.92
C TYR A 130 -9.95 -4.69 -8.23
N PRO A 131 -9.99 -5.87 -8.88
CA PRO A 131 -9.57 -7.13 -8.27
C PRO A 131 -8.14 -7.15 -7.74
N HIS A 132 -7.21 -6.51 -8.45
CA HIS A 132 -5.80 -6.47 -8.04
C HIS A 132 -5.62 -5.70 -6.71
N ARG A 133 -6.43 -4.66 -6.46
CA ARG A 133 -6.42 -3.92 -5.18
C ARG A 133 -7.01 -4.76 -4.05
N LEU A 134 -8.04 -5.55 -4.35
CA LEU A 134 -8.66 -6.47 -3.39
C LEU A 134 -7.67 -7.56 -2.96
N VAL A 135 -7.06 -8.25 -3.94
CA VAL A 135 -6.10 -9.32 -3.66
C VAL A 135 -4.85 -8.79 -2.94
N TYR A 136 -4.37 -7.60 -3.32
CA TYR A 136 -3.30 -6.92 -2.57
C TYR A 136 -3.73 -6.63 -1.12
N ALA A 137 -4.93 -6.07 -0.92
CA ALA A 137 -5.46 -5.73 0.41
C ALA A 137 -5.68 -6.96 1.31
N MET A 138 -5.88 -8.15 0.73
CA MET A 138 -6.00 -9.42 1.47
C MET A 138 -4.66 -9.88 2.08
N GLU A 139 -3.53 -9.47 1.49
CA GLU A 139 -2.19 -9.90 1.92
C GLU A 139 -1.41 -8.77 2.60
N LYS A 140 -1.69 -7.51 2.22
CA LYS A 140 -0.99 -6.32 2.68
C LYS A 140 -2.00 -5.20 2.93
N PRO A 141 -1.96 -4.53 4.09
CA PRO A 141 -2.81 -3.37 4.31
C PRO A 141 -2.49 -2.28 3.26
N LEU A 142 -3.50 -1.79 2.56
CA LEU A 142 -3.37 -0.73 1.57
C LEU A 142 -3.94 0.57 2.14
N MET A 143 -3.16 1.65 2.09
CA MET A 143 -3.63 2.98 2.48
C MET A 143 -4.55 3.59 1.42
N MET A 144 -5.58 4.33 1.85
CA MET A 144 -6.34 5.20 0.95
C MET A 144 -5.41 6.32 0.42
N ASN A 145 -5.56 6.66 -0.86
CA ASN A 145 -4.77 7.63 -1.65
C ASN A 145 -3.52 7.11 -2.35
N TRP A 146 -3.24 5.81 -2.24
CA TRP A 146 -2.18 5.17 -2.99
C TRP A 146 -2.76 4.30 -4.09
N ASP A 147 -2.11 4.35 -5.24
CA ASP A 147 -2.43 3.51 -6.38
C ASP A 147 -1.48 2.32 -6.42
N LEU A 148 -1.93 1.25 -7.08
CA LEU A 148 -1.09 0.11 -7.38
C LEU A 148 -0.78 0.14 -8.87
N ASP A 149 0.50 0.11 -9.24
CA ASP A 149 0.90 -0.08 -10.62
C ASP A 149 1.40 -1.52 -10.85
N HIS A 150 1.10 -2.05 -12.03
CA HIS A 150 1.55 -3.37 -12.45
C HIS A 150 2.99 -3.30 -12.95
N THR A 151 3.93 -3.85 -12.19
CA THR A 151 5.33 -4.00 -12.64
C THR A 151 5.43 -4.96 -13.83
N CYS A 152 4.52 -5.94 -13.91
CA CYS A 152 4.38 -6.88 -15.03
C CYS A 152 3.66 -6.32 -16.27
N VAL A 153 3.14 -5.09 -16.22
CA VAL A 153 2.41 -4.42 -17.32
C VAL A 153 1.16 -5.19 -17.79
N ASN A 154 0.70 -6.18 -17.03
CA ASN A 154 -0.50 -6.96 -17.32
C ASN A 154 -1.68 -6.48 -16.44
N PRO A 155 -2.67 -5.74 -17.00
CA PRO A 155 -3.76 -5.15 -16.21
C PRO A 155 -4.72 -6.17 -15.57
N LEU A 156 -4.70 -7.43 -16.02
CA LEU A 156 -5.49 -8.53 -15.47
C LEU A 156 -4.75 -9.30 -14.37
N CYS A 157 -3.48 -8.99 -14.11
CA CYS A 157 -2.72 -9.62 -13.04
C CYS A 157 -3.23 -9.14 -11.67
N VAL A 158 -3.47 -10.09 -10.76
CA VAL A 158 -3.85 -9.81 -9.36
C VAL A 158 -2.79 -10.25 -8.36
N ASN A 159 -1.62 -10.73 -8.83
CA ASN A 159 -0.52 -11.16 -7.98
C ASN A 159 0.06 -9.96 -7.20
N PRO A 160 0.01 -9.94 -5.85
CA PRO A 160 0.56 -8.84 -5.05
C PRO A 160 2.08 -8.62 -5.20
N ALA A 161 2.84 -9.62 -5.65
CA ALA A 161 4.26 -9.48 -5.97
C ALA A 161 4.51 -8.68 -7.26
N HIS A 162 3.51 -8.59 -8.15
CA HIS A 162 3.57 -7.84 -9.41
C HIS A 162 2.95 -6.43 -9.29
N LEU A 163 2.69 -5.98 -8.06
CA LEU A 163 2.07 -4.71 -7.77
C LEU A 163 2.99 -3.86 -6.91
N GLU A 164 3.19 -2.62 -7.33
CA GLU A 164 3.97 -1.63 -6.59
C GLU A 164 3.04 -0.52 -6.10
N VAL A 165 3.19 -0.16 -4.82
CA VAL A 165 2.44 0.96 -4.25
C VAL A 165 3.08 2.26 -4.72
N VAL A 166 2.33 3.01 -5.52
CA VAL A 166 2.75 4.28 -6.11
C VAL A 166 1.86 5.42 -5.62
N THR A 167 2.44 6.62 -5.57
CA THR A 167 1.62 7.83 -5.34
C THR A 167 0.75 8.09 -6.56
N ARG A 168 -0.41 8.75 -6.39
CA ARG A 168 -1.26 9.17 -7.53
C ARG A 168 -0.49 9.97 -8.58
N GLY A 169 0.44 10.84 -8.16
CA GLY A 169 1.29 11.61 -9.08
C GLY A 169 2.26 10.73 -9.87
N THR A 170 2.84 9.71 -9.23
CA THR A 170 3.71 8.74 -9.89
C THR A 170 2.93 7.87 -10.89
N ASN A 171 1.74 7.39 -10.53
CA ASN A 171 0.89 6.56 -11.40
C ASN A 171 0.54 7.26 -12.73
N LEU A 172 0.19 8.55 -12.67
CA LEU A 172 -0.12 9.35 -13.86
C LEU A 172 1.10 9.48 -14.80
N HIS A 173 2.29 9.73 -14.26
CA HIS A 173 3.52 9.83 -15.04
C HIS A 173 3.87 8.52 -15.79
N TRP A 174 3.61 7.35 -15.19
CA TRP A 174 3.84 6.05 -15.85
C TRP A 174 2.80 5.74 -16.94
N ARG A 175 1.55 6.20 -16.78
CA ARG A 175 0.52 6.12 -17.83
C ARG A 175 0.95 6.90 -19.08
N ASP A 176 1.53 8.08 -18.89
CA ASP A 176 2.02 8.92 -20.00
C ASP A 176 3.25 8.32 -20.70
N ARG A 177 4.13 7.63 -19.97
CA ARG A 177 5.23 6.87 -20.60
C ARG A 177 4.73 5.67 -21.40
N ARG A 178 3.71 4.95 -20.92
CA ARG A 178 3.14 3.79 -21.65
C ARG A 178 2.30 4.20 -22.86
N SER A 179 1.67 5.39 -22.85
CA SER A 179 1.01 5.94 -24.05
C SER A 179 2.02 6.37 -25.11
N SER A 180 3.14 6.99 -24.70
CA SER A 180 4.24 7.41 -25.59
C SER A 180 4.96 6.24 -26.30
N LEU A 181 4.97 5.06 -25.68
CA LEU A 181 5.53 3.84 -26.28
C LEU A 181 4.57 3.16 -27.27
N LYS A 182 3.25 3.42 -27.18
CA LYS A 182 2.28 2.92 -28.15
C LYS A 182 2.28 3.73 -29.43
N THR A 183 2.41 5.05 -29.36
CA THR A 183 2.45 5.95 -30.54
C THR A 183 3.66 5.67 -31.44
N LYS A 184 4.83 5.36 -30.87
CA LYS A 184 6.02 5.01 -31.66
C LYS A 184 5.91 3.68 -32.43
N LYS A 185 5.01 2.78 -32.06
CA LYS A 185 4.84 1.48 -32.73
C LYS A 185 3.86 1.54 -33.91
N THR A 186 3.02 2.58 -33.97
CA THR A 186 2.06 2.82 -35.07
C THR A 186 2.63 3.63 -36.23
N GLU A 187 3.79 4.28 -36.07
CA GLU A 187 4.45 5.07 -37.13
C GLU A 187 5.52 4.28 -37.90
N ALA A 188 5.72 3.00 -37.57
CA ALA A 188 6.73 2.13 -38.17
C ALA A 188 6.12 0.95 -38.94
N ASN A 189 4.93 1.11 -39.52
CA ASN A 189 4.29 0.11 -40.37
C ASN A 189 3.64 0.73 -41.61
#